data_AF-A0A453EH85-F1
#
_entry.id   AF-A0A453EH85-F1
#
_cell.length_a   1.000
_cell.length_b   1.000
_cell.length_c   1.000
_cell.angle_alpha   90.00
_cell.angle_beta   90.00
_cell.angle_gamma   90.00
#
_symmetry.space_group_name_H-M   'P 1'
#
loop_
_entity.id
_entity.type
_entity.pdbx_description
1 polymer ?
#
loop_
_entity_poly.entity_id
_entity_poly.type
_entity_poly.pdbx_seq_one_letter_code
_entity_poly.pdbx_strand_id
1 'polypeptide(L)'
;QVMSRHSWKDSATQPKVKYFTQVKARPPTFVTFMSGKTELSDTDIRFLTRSLKEDFDIGGIPIRILQRSIPRKVSSFKSNIKKRGSSIKRMKTDKRTEVSDPTQS
;
A
#
# COMPACT_ATOMS: atom_id res chain seq x y z
N GLN A 1 15.15 10.57 27.58
CA GLN A 1 14.16 10.55 26.49
C GLN A 1 14.65 9.58 25.41
N VAL A 2 14.25 8.30 25.50
CA VAL A 2 14.69 7.23 24.57
C VAL A 2 13.67 7.12 23.45
N MET A 3 14.16 7.19 22.23
CA MET A 3 13.37 7.23 21.01
C MET A 3 12.71 5.87 20.79
N SER A 4 11.39 5.91 20.55
CA SER A 4 10.51 4.77 20.34
C SER A 4 11.05 3.80 19.29
N ARG A 5 11.36 2.57 19.73
CA ARG A 5 11.73 1.43 18.88
C ARG A 5 10.47 0.88 18.19
N HIS A 6 9.96 1.59 17.19
CA HIS A 6 8.88 1.07 16.35
C HIS A 6 9.09 1.45 14.88
N SER A 7 9.42 0.46 14.04
CA SER A 7 9.02 0.48 12.63
C SER A 7 8.55 -0.92 12.21
N TRP A 8 7.46 -1.39 12.83
CA TRP A 8 6.75 -2.56 12.33
C TRP A 8 5.82 -2.20 11.15
N LYS A 9 5.64 -0.90 10.87
CA LYS A 9 4.68 -0.40 9.87
C LYS A 9 5.29 -0.09 8.50
N ASP A 10 6.61 -0.01 8.37
CA ASP A 10 7.22 0.38 7.10
C ASP A 10 7.53 -0.80 6.18
N SER A 11 7.46 -2.05 6.63
CA SER A 11 7.79 -3.21 5.78
C SER A 11 6.89 -3.38 4.55
N ALA A 12 5.67 -2.81 4.61
CA ALA A 12 4.72 -2.76 3.48
C ALA A 12 5.00 -1.61 2.51
N THR A 13 5.68 -0.56 3.00
CA THR A 13 5.93 0.73 2.34
C THR A 13 7.36 0.86 1.83
N GLN A 14 8.33 0.20 2.48
CA GLN A 14 9.75 0.23 2.14
C GLN A 14 9.99 -0.52 0.83
N PRO A 15 10.81 0.02 -0.08
CA PRO A 15 11.19 -0.68 -1.30
C PRO A 15 11.98 -1.94 -0.90
N LYS A 16 11.49 -3.10 -1.36
CA LYS A 16 12.16 -4.39 -1.17
C LYS A 16 12.56 -4.93 -2.53
N VAL A 17 13.87 -5.10 -2.72
CA VAL A 17 14.40 -5.80 -3.89
C VAL A 17 14.03 -7.27 -3.78
N LYS A 18 13.42 -7.82 -4.83
CA LYS A 18 13.10 -9.24 -4.92
C LYS A 18 14.20 -10.02 -5.62
N TYR A 19 14.62 -9.49 -6.77
CA TYR A 19 15.68 -10.08 -7.58
C TYR A 19 16.28 -9.01 -8.48
N PHE A 20 17.50 -9.25 -8.93
CA PHE A 20 18.19 -8.44 -9.91
C PHE A 20 18.68 -9.34 -11.05
N THR A 21 18.78 -8.79 -12.25
CA THR A 21 19.27 -9.55 -13.42
C THR A 21 20.02 -8.64 -14.38
N GLN A 22 21.03 -9.18 -15.04
CA GLN A 22 21.76 -8.50 -16.10
C GLN A 22 20.97 -8.59 -17.42
N VAL A 23 20.68 -7.45 -18.04
CA VAL A 23 19.93 -7.39 -19.31
C VAL A 23 20.81 -7.05 -20.51
N LYS A 24 21.97 -6.43 -20.30
CA LYS A 24 22.93 -6.09 -21.36
C LYS A 24 24.37 -6.26 -20.90
N ALA A 25 25.23 -6.67 -21.84
CA ALA A 25 26.65 -6.91 -21.59
C ALA A 25 27.50 -5.63 -21.57
N ARG A 26 27.27 -4.67 -22.49
CA ARG A 26 28.05 -3.43 -22.58
C ARG A 26 27.17 -2.20 -22.83
N PRO A 27 27.26 -1.15 -21.99
CA PRO A 27 27.76 -1.21 -20.61
C PRO A 27 26.93 -2.22 -19.76
N PRO A 28 27.53 -2.89 -18.76
CA PRO A 28 26.80 -3.81 -17.88
C PRO A 28 25.56 -3.12 -17.30
N THR A 29 24.39 -3.62 -17.70
CA THR A 29 23.11 -3.05 -17.30
C THR A 29 22.32 -4.08 -16.51
N PHE A 30 21.97 -3.73 -15.28
CA PHE A 30 21.19 -4.54 -14.38
C PHE A 30 19.79 -3.97 -14.22
N VAL A 31 18.79 -4.83 -14.13
CA VAL A 31 17.42 -4.47 -13.77
C VAL A 31 17.12 -5.04 -12.39
N THR A 32 16.75 -4.16 -11.47
CA THR A 32 16.34 -4.49 -10.12
C THR A 32 14.83 -4.50 -10.04
N PHE A 33 14.26 -5.66 -9.71
CA PHE A 33 12.83 -5.81 -9.55
C PHE A 33 12.44 -5.69 -8.09
N MET A 34 11.51 -4.80 -7.80
CA MET A 34 11.16 -4.42 -6.44
C MET A 34 9.67 -4.53 -6.15
N SER A 35 9.32 -4.66 -4.88
CA SER A 35 7.95 -4.50 -4.39
C SER A 35 7.91 -3.36 -3.38
N GLY A 36 6.86 -2.53 -3.41
CA GLY A 36 6.70 -1.40 -2.48
C GLY A 36 6.82 -0.06 -3.20
N LYS A 37 7.29 0.97 -2.50
CA LYS A 37 7.50 2.30 -3.07
C LYS A 37 8.47 2.26 -4.26
N THR A 38 8.29 3.25 -5.12
CA THR A 38 8.62 3.25 -6.55
C THR A 38 10.11 3.27 -6.85
N GLU A 39 10.98 3.60 -5.88
CA GLU A 39 12.40 3.80 -6.11
C GLU A 39 13.27 3.53 -4.85
N LEU A 40 14.47 2.98 -5.06
CA LEU A 40 15.55 2.89 -4.08
C LEU A 40 16.13 4.27 -3.80
N SER A 41 16.69 4.45 -2.60
CA SER A 41 17.46 5.65 -2.31
C SER A 41 18.77 5.66 -3.11
N ASP A 42 19.32 6.84 -3.38
CA ASP A 42 20.62 6.97 -4.05
C ASP A 42 21.76 6.29 -3.29
N THR A 43 21.62 6.15 -1.97
CA THR A 43 22.58 5.44 -1.11
C THR A 43 22.54 3.95 -1.40
N ASP A 44 21.35 3.35 -1.49
CA ASP A 44 21.17 1.93 -1.80
C ASP A 44 21.68 1.60 -3.22
N ILE A 45 21.42 2.48 -4.18
CA ILE A 45 21.91 2.34 -5.56
C ILE A 45 23.44 2.39 -5.60
N ARG A 46 24.07 3.32 -4.86
CA ARG A 46 25.53 3.41 -4.76
C ARG A 46 26.14 2.18 -4.10
N PHE A 47 25.53 1.70 -3.02
CA PHE A 47 25.95 0.47 -2.36
C PHE A 47 25.90 -0.72 -3.32
N LEU A 48 24.77 -0.92 -4.02
CA LEU A 48 24.61 -2.00 -4.98
C LEU A 48 25.61 -1.89 -6.14
N THR A 49 25.84 -0.67 -6.64
CA THR A 49 26.83 -0.43 -7.70
C THR A 49 28.25 -0.76 -7.24
N ARG A 50 28.59 -0.42 -6.00
CA ARG A 50 29.89 -0.69 -5.42
C ARG A 50 30.11 -2.19 -5.24
N SER A 51 29.16 -2.91 -4.63
CA SER A 51 29.22 -4.36 -4.46
C SER A 51 29.35 -5.09 -5.79
N LEU A 52 28.55 -4.71 -6.80
CA LEU A 52 28.66 -5.32 -8.14
C LEU A 52 30.01 -5.05 -8.83
N LYS A 53 30.68 -3.93 -8.55
CA LYS A 53 32.02 -3.69 -9.08
C LYS A 53 33.05 -4.58 -8.41
N GLU A 54 32.96 -4.72 -7.08
CA GLU A 54 33.89 -5.50 -6.27
C GLU A 54 33.73 -7.01 -6.53
N ASP A 55 32.49 -7.50 -6.59
CA ASP A 55 32.19 -8.93 -6.76
C ASP A 55 32.59 -9.49 -8.12
N PHE A 56 32.51 -8.67 -9.18
CA PHE A 56 32.80 -9.09 -10.55
C PHE A 56 34.14 -8.53 -11.08
N ASP A 57 34.90 -7.81 -10.23
CA ASP A 57 36.16 -7.13 -10.57
C ASP A 57 36.08 -6.26 -11.85
N ILE A 58 34.92 -5.62 -12.06
CA ILE A 58 34.65 -4.85 -13.28
C ILE A 58 35.10 -3.40 -13.06
N GLY A 59 36.40 -3.18 -13.16
CA GLY A 59 37.01 -1.86 -13.19
C GLY A 59 36.75 -1.12 -14.52
N GLY A 60 36.65 0.21 -14.46
CA GLY A 60 36.75 1.08 -15.66
C GLY A 60 35.50 1.19 -16.56
N ILE A 61 34.46 0.38 -16.38
CA ILE A 61 33.21 0.47 -17.17
C ILE A 61 32.06 0.95 -16.27
N PRO A 62 31.22 1.91 -16.72
CA PRO A 62 30.07 2.33 -15.93
C PRO A 62 29.03 1.21 -15.82
N ILE A 63 28.56 0.93 -14.60
CA ILE A 63 27.44 0.02 -14.35
C ILE A 63 26.15 0.83 -14.37
N ARG A 64 25.14 0.32 -15.09
CA ARG A 64 23.79 0.91 -15.15
C ARG A 64 22.83 0.08 -14.33
N ILE A 65 22.05 0.73 -13.46
CA ILE A 65 20.99 0.08 -12.68
C ILE A 65 19.65 0.70 -13.08
N LEU A 66 18.73 -0.14 -13.53
CA LEU A 66 17.35 0.22 -13.86
C LEU A 66 16.43 -0.39 -12.82
N GLN A 67 15.41 0.36 -12.39
CA GLN A 67 14.47 -0.11 -11.38
C GLN A 67 13.12 -0.43 -12.00
N ARG A 68 12.53 -1.56 -11.59
CA ARG A 68 11.19 -1.99 -12.02
C ARG A 68 10.36 -2.34 -10.80
N SER A 69 9.19 -1.70 -10.66
CA SER A 69 8.22 -2.07 -9.66
C SER A 69 7.36 -3.24 -10.16
N ILE A 70 7.28 -4.29 -9.36
CA ILE A 70 6.34 -5.38 -9.55
C ILE A 70 5.05 -4.94 -8.86
N PRO A 71 3.97 -4.68 -9.62
CA PRO A 71 2.69 -4.35 -9.01
C PRO A 71 2.27 -5.51 -8.13
N ARG A 72 2.06 -5.25 -6.84
CA ARG A 72 1.39 -6.24 -6.00
C ARG A 72 -0.05 -6.32 -6.49
N LYS A 73 -0.49 -7.52 -6.89
CA LYS A 73 -1.93 -7.80 -7.06
C LYS A 73 -2.56 -7.61 -5.68
N VAL A 74 -3.02 -6.39 -5.40
CA VAL A 74 -3.96 -6.19 -4.30
C VAL A 74 -5.16 -7.04 -4.67
N SER A 75 -5.35 -8.15 -3.98
CA SER A 75 -6.68 -8.74 -3.89
C SER A 75 -7.51 -7.64 -3.27
N SER A 76 -8.21 -6.87 -4.12
CA SER A 76 -9.28 -6.02 -3.70
C SER A 76 -10.30 -6.95 -3.09
N PHE A 77 -10.15 -7.22 -1.80
CA PHE A 77 -11.20 -7.75 -0.95
C PHE A 77 -12.28 -6.67 -0.98
N LYS A 78 -13.08 -6.66 -2.06
CA LYS A 78 -14.35 -5.96 -2.09
C LYS A 78 -15.17 -6.67 -1.02
N SER A 79 -15.13 -6.14 0.19
CA SER A 79 -16.12 -6.45 1.20
C SER A 79 -17.46 -6.04 0.60
N ASN A 80 -18.17 -7.01 0.04
CA ASN A 80 -19.59 -6.89 -0.28
C ASN A 80 -20.32 -6.82 1.07
N ILE A 81 -20.22 -5.69 1.76
CA ILE A 81 -21.16 -5.32 2.80
C ILE A 81 -22.46 -5.05 2.05
N LYS A 82 -23.24 -6.12 1.84
CA LYS A 82 -24.63 -6.01 1.43
C LYS A 82 -25.29 -5.11 2.47
N LYS A 83 -25.65 -3.88 2.07
CA LYS A 83 -26.56 -3.03 2.83
C LYS A 83 -27.88 -3.78 2.94
N ARG A 84 -28.04 -4.56 4.02
CA ARG A 84 -29.34 -5.12 4.39
C ARG A 84 -30.24 -3.95 4.76
N GLY A 85 -31.27 -3.75 3.95
CA GLY A 85 -32.54 -3.14 4.33
C GLY A 85 -32.48 -1.69 4.81
N SER A 86 -32.86 -0.78 3.92
CA SER A 86 -33.34 0.55 4.30
C SER A 86 -34.59 0.48 5.18
N SER A 87 -34.62 1.35 6.19
CA SER A 87 -35.81 2.04 6.73
C SER A 87 -36.90 1.20 7.42
N ILE A 88 -36.86 1.15 8.75
CA ILE A 88 -38.10 1.19 9.54
C ILE A 88 -38.33 2.67 9.88
N LYS A 89 -39.22 3.33 9.12
CA LYS A 89 -39.78 4.63 9.54
C LYS A 89 -40.57 4.38 10.82
N ARG A 90 -40.06 4.84 11.97
CA ARG A 90 -40.86 4.95 13.21
C ARG A 90 -42.01 5.92 12.93
N MET A 91 -43.22 5.41 12.92
CA MET A 91 -44.45 6.19 12.76
C MET A 91 -44.69 6.91 14.09
N LYS A 92 -44.90 8.23 14.09
CA LYS A 92 -45.39 8.96 15.27
C LYS A 92 -46.88 8.65 15.38
N THR A 93 -47.30 7.99 16.45
CA THR A 93 -48.72 7.82 16.78
C THR A 93 -49.23 9.11 17.39
N ASP A 94 -50.17 9.77 16.71
CA ASP A 94 -51.04 10.77 17.30
C ASP A 94 -52.36 10.06 17.66
N LYS A 95 -52.66 9.92 18.95
CA LYS A 95 -53.98 9.45 19.41
C LYS A 95 -54.65 10.61 20.12
N ARG A 96 -55.40 11.38 19.33
CA ARG A 96 -56.46 12.26 19.79
C ARG A 96 -57.58 11.38 20.38
N THR A 97 -57.95 11.62 21.62
CA THR A 97 -59.29 11.29 22.11
C THR A 97 -59.86 12.56 22.71
N GLU A 98 -60.67 13.26 21.92
CA GLU A 98 -61.69 14.15 22.47
C GLU A 98 -62.76 13.25 23.10
N VAL A 99 -63.06 13.49 24.37
CA VAL A 99 -64.27 12.98 24.99
C VAL A 99 -65.15 14.20 25.19
N SER A 100 -66.18 14.31 24.36
CA SER A 100 -67.37 15.11 24.65
C SER A 100 -68.23 14.30 25.62
N ASP A 101 -68.38 14.77 26.86
CA ASP A 101 -69.35 14.20 27.80
C ASP A 101 -70.74 14.83 27.56
N PRO A 102 -71.78 14.02 27.30
CA PRO A 102 -73.16 14.48 27.25
C PRO A 102 -73.86 14.13 28.58
N THR A 103 -74.19 15.14 29.39
CA THR A 103 -75.31 15.00 30.33
C THR A 103 -76.11 16.29 30.39
N GLN A 104 -77.34 16.16 29.91
CA GLN A 104 -78.44 17.12 29.97
C GLN A 104 -79.03 17.17 31.37
N SER A 105 -79.39 18.37 31.84
CA SER A 105 -80.71 18.77 32.39
C SER A 105 -80.59 20.05 33.20
#